data_AF-A0A1Y3EC96-F1
#
_entry.id   AF-A0A1Y3EC96-F1
#
_cell.length_a   1.000
_cell.length_b   1.000
_cell.length_c   1.000
_cell.angle_alpha   90.00
_cell.angle_beta   90.00
_cell.angle_gamma   90.00
#
_symmetry.space_group_name_H-M   'P 1'
#
loop_
_entity.id
_entity.type
_entity.pdbx_description
1 polymer ?
#
loop_
_entity_poly.entity_id
_entity_poly.type
_entity_poly.pdbx_seq_one_letter_code
_entity_poly.pdbx_strand_id
1 'polypeptide(L)'
;RLRFCYNAPDYESRLSVEAFSDDGKQVVFESPVLNIEKLEKWKCVTPILNPGNYNTLEFKAKKLRNEYSYLAIDEIALVDLNNGTTFC
;
A
#
# COMPACT_ATOMS: atom_id res chain seq x y z
N ARG A 1 6.58 10.57 -2.95
CA ARG A 1 5.91 9.40 -3.56
C ARG A 1 6.15 8.20 -2.67
N LEU A 2 5.10 7.47 -2.35
CA LEU A 2 5.22 6.20 -1.63
C LEU A 2 5.46 5.09 -2.67
N ARG A 3 6.41 4.19 -2.42
CA ARG A 3 6.66 2.97 -3.19
C ARG A 3 6.59 1.78 -2.23
N PHE A 4 5.96 0.70 -2.68
CA PHE A 4 5.98 -0.59 -1.99
C PHE A 4 5.59 -1.71 -2.95
N CYS A 5 5.96 -2.93 -2.59
CA CYS A 5 5.50 -4.14 -3.24
C CYS A 5 4.58 -4.91 -2.31
N TYR A 6 3.52 -5.52 -2.86
CA TYR A 6 2.62 -6.37 -2.09
C TYR A 6 2.29 -7.66 -2.84
N ASN A 7 2.00 -8.71 -2.07
CA ASN A 7 1.48 -9.96 -2.58
C ASN A 7 0.19 -10.31 -1.80
N ALA A 8 -0.89 -10.53 -2.55
CA ALA A 8 -2.20 -10.92 -2.03
C ALA A 8 -2.75 -12.03 -2.95
N PRO A 9 -2.75 -13.30 -2.50
CA PRO A 9 -3.11 -14.49 -3.27
C PRO A 9 -4.60 -14.82 -3.21
N ASP A 10 -5.47 -13.97 -2.64
CA ASP A 10 -6.87 -14.31 -2.42
C ASP A 10 -7.81 -13.15 -2.75
N TYR A 11 -8.97 -13.47 -3.35
CA TYR A 11 -9.88 -12.55 -4.01
C TYR A 11 -10.50 -11.50 -3.09
N GLU A 12 -10.70 -11.85 -1.82
CA GLU A 12 -11.28 -10.93 -0.84
C GLU A 12 -10.24 -10.33 0.12
N SER A 13 -8.96 -10.67 -0.06
CA SER A 13 -7.89 -9.99 0.68
C SER A 13 -7.68 -8.59 0.10
N ARG A 14 -7.71 -7.56 0.95
CA ARG A 14 -7.54 -6.17 0.52
C ARG A 14 -6.41 -5.50 1.29
N LEU A 15 -5.62 -4.70 0.58
CA LEU A 15 -4.66 -3.77 1.14
C LEU A 15 -5.16 -2.35 0.86
N SER A 16 -5.35 -1.54 1.91
CA SER A 16 -5.46 -0.09 1.75
C SER A 16 -4.30 0.61 2.44
N VAL A 17 -3.89 1.74 1.88
CA VAL A 17 -2.88 2.62 2.47
C VAL A 17 -3.51 3.97 2.71
N GLU A 18 -3.38 4.45 3.94
CA GLU A 18 -3.93 5.73 4.40
C GLU A 18 -2.79 6.62 4.90
N ALA A 19 -2.84 7.90 4.55
CA ALA A 19 -1.95 8.92 5.08
C ALA A 19 -2.72 9.80 6.06
N PHE A 20 -2.08 10.12 7.18
CA PHE A 20 -2.63 10.97 8.23
C PHE A 20 -1.81 12.25 8.34
N SER A 21 -2.52 13.37 8.40
CA SER A 21 -2.00 14.69 8.72
C SER A 21 -2.86 15.31 9.83
N ASP A 22 -2.44 16.47 10.32
CA ASP A 22 -3.21 17.23 11.29
C ASP A 22 -4.56 17.71 10.70
N ASP A 23 -4.63 17.84 9.37
CA ASP A 23 -5.84 18.22 8.62
C ASP A 23 -6.80 17.04 8.37
N GLY A 24 -6.36 15.81 8.62
CA GLY A 24 -7.19 14.61 8.53
C GLY A 24 -6.55 13.42 7.83
N LYS A 25 -7.40 12.57 7.26
CA LYS A 25 -7.01 11.28 6.66
C LYS A 25 -7.24 11.29 5.15
N GLN A 26 -6.28 10.76 4.40
CA GLN A 26 -6.38 10.55 2.97
C GLN A 26 -6.12 9.08 2.61
N VAL A 27 -6.97 8.49 1.76
CA VAL A 27 -6.68 7.19 1.14
C VAL A 27 -5.69 7.41 -0.01
N VAL A 28 -4.56 6.72 0.07
CA VAL A 28 -3.43 6.83 -0.88
C VAL A 28 -3.47 5.71 -1.90
N PHE A 29 -3.90 4.52 -1.47
CA PHE A 29 -3.96 3.34 -2.32
C PHE A 29 -5.02 2.37 -1.83
N GLU A 30 -5.68 1.70 -2.76
CA GLU A 30 -6.46 0.50 -2.52
C GLU A 30 -6.06 -0.56 -3.55
N SER A 31 -5.80 -1.78 -3.07
CA SER A 31 -5.55 -2.91 -3.96
C SER A 31 -6.80 -3.18 -4.81
N PRO A 32 -6.67 -3.41 -6.11
CA PRO A 32 -7.81 -3.76 -6.96
C PRO A 32 -8.45 -5.07 -6.48
N VAL A 33 -9.76 -5.21 -6.72
CA VAL A 33 -10.44 -6.49 -6.57
C VAL A 33 -9.72 -7.52 -7.44
N LEU A 34 -9.37 -8.65 -6.85
CA LEU A 34 -8.44 -9.60 -7.45
C LEU A 34 -8.96 -10.13 -8.80
N ASN A 35 -8.03 -10.29 -9.73
CA ASN A 35 -8.23 -11.09 -10.94
C ASN A 35 -7.48 -12.42 -10.75
N ILE A 36 -8.24 -13.53 -10.76
CA ILE A 36 -7.76 -14.90 -10.54
C ILE A 36 -6.65 -15.28 -11.53
N GLU A 37 -6.66 -14.73 -12.75
CA GLU A 37 -5.63 -14.97 -13.77
C GLU A 37 -4.26 -14.35 -13.42
N LYS A 38 -4.19 -13.50 -12.39
CA LYS A 38 -2.99 -12.78 -11.94
C LYS A 38 -2.57 -13.14 -10.51
N LEU A 39 -3.00 -14.30 -10.03
CA LEU A 39 -2.57 -14.86 -8.74
C LEU A 39 -1.04 -15.10 -8.73
N GLU A 40 -0.44 -14.95 -7.55
CA GLU A 40 0.96 -15.32 -7.23
C GLU A 40 2.11 -14.37 -7.62
N LYS A 41 1.86 -13.18 -8.17
CA LYS A 41 2.95 -12.22 -8.47
C LYS A 41 2.97 -11.04 -7.50
N TRP A 42 4.18 -10.69 -7.06
CA TRP A 42 4.45 -9.42 -6.39
C TRP A 42 4.00 -8.26 -7.28
N LYS A 43 3.25 -7.32 -6.70
CA LYS A 43 2.76 -6.12 -7.36
C LYS A 43 3.44 -4.92 -6.72
N CYS A 44 4.31 -4.26 -7.46
CA CYS A 44 4.97 -3.04 -7.01
C CYS A 44 4.22 -1.81 -7.52
N VAL A 45 3.89 -0.91 -6.61
CA VAL A 45 3.10 0.29 -6.89
C VAL A 45 3.80 1.52 -6.34
N THR A 46 3.55 2.65 -7.01
CA THR A 46 4.08 3.96 -6.63
C THR A 46 2.94 4.97 -6.54
N PRO A 47 2.02 4.83 -5.57
CA PRO A 47 0.92 5.78 -5.44
C PRO A 47 1.41 7.21 -5.21
N ILE A 48 0.65 8.15 -5.76
CA ILE A 48 0.91 9.58 -5.61
C ILE A 48 0.42 9.99 -4.23
N LEU A 49 1.34 10.46 -3.39
CA LEU A 49 1.00 11.24 -2.21
C LEU A 49 0.81 12.68 -2.66
N ASN A 50 -0.33 13.28 -2.34
CA ASN A 50 -0.52 14.70 -2.58
C ASN A 50 0.48 15.49 -1.72
N PRO A 51 0.88 16.71 -2.12
CA PRO A 51 1.70 17.55 -1.26
C PRO A 51 0.98 17.81 0.08
N GLY A 52 1.66 17.55 1.20
CA GLY A 52 1.11 17.72 2.54
C GLY A 52 2.09 17.30 3.62
N ASN A 53 1.85 17.75 4.86
CA ASN A 53 2.61 17.35 6.04
C ASN A 53 1.93 16.16 6.68
N TYR A 54 2.42 14.96 6.36
CA TYR A 54 1.89 13.72 6.91
C TYR A 54 2.75 13.26 8.09
N ASN A 55 2.10 12.89 9.19
CA ASN A 55 2.77 12.35 10.36
C ASN A 55 2.86 10.81 10.31
N THR A 56 1.91 10.14 9.64
CA THR A 56 1.77 8.68 9.66
C THR A 56 1.28 8.14 8.31
N LEU A 57 1.83 7.00 7.91
CA LEU A 57 1.30 6.14 6.86
C LEU A 57 0.86 4.82 7.47
N GLU A 58 -0.38 4.40 7.22
CA GLU A 58 -0.95 3.17 7.76
C GLU A 58 -1.30 2.20 6.64
N PHE A 59 -0.74 0.99 6.72
CA PHE A 59 -1.06 -0.13 5.83
C PHE A 59 -2.11 -1.02 6.48
N LYS A 60 -3.32 -1.03 5.92
CA LYS A 60 -4.47 -1.80 6.44
C LYS A 60 -4.69 -3.03 5.59
N ALA A 61 -4.41 -4.18 6.19
CA ALA A 61 -4.68 -5.47 5.61
C ALA A 61 -6.04 -5.99 6.11
N LYS A 62 -6.94 -6.31 5.18
CA LYS A 62 -8.13 -7.10 5.46
C LYS A 62 -7.91 -8.50 4.89
N LYS A 63 -7.66 -9.47 5.78
CA LYS A 63 -7.51 -10.90 5.45
C LYS A 63 -8.87 -11.60 5.53
N LEU A 64 -9.05 -12.66 4.75
CA LEU A 64 -10.15 -13.61 4.92
C LEU A 64 -10.00 -14.48 6.18
N ARG A 65 -11.10 -15.08 6.62
CA ARG A 65 -11.09 -16.05 7.74
C ARG A 65 -10.43 -17.39 7.41
N ASN A 66 -10.09 -17.65 6.14
CA ASN A 66 -9.44 -18.91 5.78
C ASN A 66 -7.96 -18.93 6.26
N GLU A 67 -7.48 -20.12 6.57
CA GLU A 67 -6.11 -20.34 7.05
C GLU A 67 -5.05 -20.19 5.94
N TYR A 68 -5.47 -20.19 4.67
CA TYR A 68 -4.59 -20.18 3.49
C TYR A 68 -4.39 -18.81 2.82
N SER A 69 -5.07 -17.75 3.26
CA SER A 69 -4.83 -16.40 2.74
C SER A 69 -3.64 -15.74 3.47
N TYR A 70 -2.75 -15.12 2.69
CA TYR A 70 -1.65 -14.32 3.23
C TYR A 70 -1.66 -12.93 2.60
N LEU A 71 -1.06 -11.97 3.27
CA LEU A 71 -0.78 -10.67 2.70
C LEU A 71 0.64 -10.33 3.09
N ALA A 72 1.49 -10.11 2.10
CA ALA A 72 2.87 -9.72 2.29
C ALA A 72 3.09 -8.31 1.71
N ILE A 73 3.91 -7.52 2.39
CA ILE A 73 4.32 -6.18 1.98
C ILE A 73 5.85 -6.15 2.12
N ASP A 74 6.52 -5.58 1.12
CA ASP A 74 7.97 -5.41 1.10
C ASP A 74 8.36 -4.14 0.33
N GLU A 75 9.65 -3.78 0.37
CA GLU A 75 10.25 -2.64 -0.31
C GLU A 75 9.52 -1.30 -0.08
N ILE A 76 9.08 -1.06 1.15
CA ILE A 76 8.46 0.22 1.53
C ILE A 76 9.53 1.30 1.45
N ALA A 77 9.27 2.34 0.65
CA ALA A 77 10.14 3.49 0.50
C ALA A 77 9.32 4.75 0.27
N LEU A 78 9.70 5.85 0.91
CA LEU A 78 9.14 7.16 0.66
C LEU A 78 10.17 8.03 -0.07
N VAL A 79 9.88 8.43 -1.29
CA VAL A 79 10.77 9.23 -2.13
C VAL A 79 10.26 10.67 -2.23
N ASP A 80 11.00 11.63 -1.68
CA ASP A 80 10.76 13.06 -1.95
C ASP A 80 11.53 13.46 -3.22
N LEU A 81 10.79 13.77 -4.29
CA LEU A 81 11.37 14.17 -5.57
C LEU A 81 11.92 15.60 -5.56
N ASN A 82 11.44 16.45 -4.65
CA ASN A 82 11.88 17.84 -4.57
C ASN A 82 13.24 17.94 -3.88
N ASN A 83 13.45 17.10 -2.86
CA ASN A 83 14.69 17.08 -2.07
C ASN A 83 15.62 15.91 -2.40
N GLY A 84 15.26 15.05 -3.37
CA GLY A 84 16.05 13.89 -3.79
C GLY A 84 16.29 12.85 -2.69
N THR A 85 15.49 12.88 -1.62
CA THR A 85 15.69 12.06 -0.42
C THR A 85 14.79 10.84 -0.45
N THR A 86 15.35 9.69 -0.08
CA THR A 86 14.61 8.43 0.12
C THR A 86 14.60 8.13 1.60
N PHE A 87 13.42 7.97 2.18
CA PHE A 87 13.21 7.55 3.56
C PHE A 87 12.79 6.07 3.57
N CYS A 88 13.32 5.33 4.55
CA CYS A 88 13.00 3.93 4.82
C CYS A 88 11.94 3.84 5.93
#